data_AF-A0A7C1AKM3-F1
#
_entry.id   AF-A0A7C1AKM3-F1
#
_cell.length_a   1.000
_cell.length_b   1.000
_cell.length_c   1.000
_cell.angle_alpha   90.00
_cell.angle_beta   90.00
_cell.angle_gamma   90.00
#
_symmetry.space_group_name_H-M   'P 1'
#
loop_
_entity.id
_entity.type
_entity.pdbx_description
1 polymer ?
#
loop_
_entity_poly.entity_id
_entity_poly.type
_entity_poly.pdbx_seq_one_letter_code
_entity_poly.pdbx_strand_id
1 'polypeptide(L)'
;MQQKSAKFFSVGTFLFIALILIPGLTFHYPVHIEDALTSFPAPGFSVHVSGWRIVGEPVFGPLLFSLRADQPVEKFFALMGWVMFILLILSLYQGFRNRKSEKYFFLKSLSHGLVKILMVLILWIALLLILIFMPLPGNTIVNKRPGTILVNTHSHTYYSHDGLISPLKLMRWHRRNGFDAFFITDHNLHDKALEVVRAQKDGVIPAVPVVFCGEEFSGSNHITLLGLQRDFKTRGMSDSTVIDSTHANNGVAIVAHWFADKHRTIQYYIDCGADGYEIANQAEGLTYDREIFRNIVNKCKANDLLMVGACDYHGYGSACFTWNALHIPGWHEMDETGKRVSVMDLLRNHEQDKINVLLYRDRMLTNRSHILLRPVCEVVGYFRSLNRLQILSWILWILLFRSIRILLKKRRKFNPNPLRAWGIAGFFSALFVASIGFYLHSQVQPLIGYNEIFAEQSGTFLWSGLGFLLISSVVIFKSKRVIGN
;
A
#
# COMPACT_ATOMS: atom_id res chain seq x y z
N MET A 1 -56.72 2.85 12.92
CA MET A 1 -55.87 2.85 11.71
C MET A 1 -55.06 4.14 11.66
N GLN A 2 -53.82 4.13 12.16
CA GLN A 2 -52.84 5.16 11.82
C GLN A 2 -51.68 4.44 11.13
N GLN A 3 -51.72 4.46 9.80
CA GLN A 3 -50.70 3.91 8.95
C GLN A 3 -49.45 4.80 9.11
N LYS A 4 -48.58 4.45 10.06
CA LYS A 4 -47.21 4.99 10.08
C LYS A 4 -46.56 4.53 8.79
N SER A 5 -46.55 5.40 7.79
CA SER A 5 -45.78 5.16 6.57
C SER A 5 -44.35 4.86 7.02
N ALA A 6 -43.91 3.64 6.76
CA ALA A 6 -42.52 3.28 6.96
C ALA A 6 -41.75 4.15 5.97
N LYS A 7 -41.21 5.30 6.41
CA LYS A 7 -40.31 6.13 5.57
C LYS A 7 -39.25 5.18 5.02
N PHE A 8 -39.37 4.88 3.73
CA PHE A 8 -38.65 3.78 3.11
C PHE A 8 -37.15 4.01 3.15
N PHE A 9 -36.68 5.24 3.37
CA PHE A 9 -35.31 5.60 3.75
C PHE A 9 -35.27 6.74 4.78
N SER A 10 -34.28 6.73 5.68
CA SER A 10 -33.94 7.93 6.45
C SER A 10 -33.23 8.94 5.54
N VAL A 11 -33.40 10.24 5.79
CA VAL A 11 -32.74 11.31 5.00
C VAL A 11 -31.22 11.07 4.91
N GLY A 12 -30.58 10.67 6.01
CA GLY A 12 -29.15 10.35 6.03
C GLY A 12 -28.77 9.15 5.14
N THR A 13 -29.62 8.12 5.05
CA THR A 13 -29.36 6.99 4.12
C THR A 13 -29.48 7.42 2.67
N PHE A 14 -30.46 8.27 2.36
CA PHE A 14 -30.62 8.81 1.01
C PHE A 14 -29.41 9.67 0.61
N LEU A 15 -28.96 10.57 1.49
CA LEU A 15 -27.76 11.38 1.27
C LEU A 15 -26.51 10.53 1.07
N PHE A 16 -26.35 9.45 1.84
CA PHE A 16 -25.20 8.56 1.70
C PHE A 16 -25.23 7.76 0.37
N ILE A 17 -26.41 7.29 -0.04
CA ILE A 17 -26.57 6.65 -1.36
C ILE A 17 -26.28 7.66 -2.47
N ALA A 18 -26.73 8.91 -2.33
CA ALA A 18 -26.42 9.97 -3.29
C ALA A 18 -24.91 10.26 -3.36
N LEU A 19 -24.20 10.25 -2.23
CA LEU A 19 -22.74 10.41 -2.17
C LEU A 19 -21.98 9.29 -2.90
N ILE A 20 -22.58 8.11 -3.04
CA ILE A 20 -22.01 6.99 -3.81
C ILE A 20 -22.38 7.13 -5.30
N LEU A 21 -23.68 7.29 -5.58
CA LEU A 21 -24.22 7.26 -6.94
C LEU A 21 -23.80 8.45 -7.78
N ILE A 22 -23.85 9.68 -7.22
CA ILE A 22 -23.54 10.88 -8.01
C ILE A 22 -22.08 10.82 -8.48
N PRO A 23 -21.05 10.70 -7.60
CA PRO A 23 -19.67 10.67 -8.08
C PRO A 23 -19.37 9.44 -8.94
N GLY A 24 -19.90 8.27 -8.57
CA GLY A 24 -19.62 7.01 -9.27
C GLY A 24 -20.28 6.87 -10.64
N LEU A 25 -21.41 7.55 -10.90
CA LEU A 25 -22.12 7.46 -12.18
C LEU A 25 -21.95 8.71 -13.07
N THR A 26 -21.93 9.92 -12.50
CA THR A 26 -21.89 11.16 -13.30
C THR A 26 -20.47 11.70 -13.48
N PHE A 27 -19.57 11.45 -12.52
CA PHE A 27 -18.18 11.94 -12.54
C PHE A 27 -17.17 10.78 -12.50
N HIS A 28 -17.55 9.64 -13.07
CA HIS A 28 -16.75 8.41 -13.01
C HIS A 28 -15.32 8.64 -13.49
N TYR A 29 -14.34 8.17 -12.71
CA TYR A 29 -12.93 8.13 -13.08
C TYR A 29 -12.55 6.66 -13.27
N PRO A 30 -12.44 6.16 -14.53
CA PRO A 30 -12.16 4.76 -14.77
C PRO A 30 -10.73 4.44 -14.30
N VAL A 31 -10.62 3.46 -13.41
CA VAL A 31 -9.34 2.92 -12.99
C VAL A 31 -8.67 2.24 -14.19
N HIS A 32 -7.42 2.59 -14.46
CA HIS A 32 -6.68 2.07 -15.62
C HIS A 32 -5.18 1.95 -15.34
N ILE A 33 -4.48 1.31 -16.27
CA ILE A 33 -3.03 1.31 -16.35
C ILE A 33 -2.63 2.32 -17.42
N GLU A 34 -1.79 3.28 -17.08
CA GLU A 34 -1.26 4.28 -18.02
C GLU A 34 0.21 3.99 -18.34
N ASP A 35 0.68 4.50 -19.48
CA ASP A 35 2.11 4.58 -19.79
C ASP A 35 2.68 5.88 -19.19
N ALA A 36 3.78 5.78 -18.44
CA ALA A 36 4.34 6.89 -17.68
C ALA A 36 4.82 8.06 -18.57
N LEU A 37 5.31 7.76 -19.78
CA LEU A 37 5.83 8.77 -20.71
C LEU A 37 4.71 9.52 -21.40
N THR A 38 3.63 8.83 -21.76
CA THR A 38 2.51 9.43 -22.50
C THR A 38 1.36 9.92 -21.62
N SER A 39 1.25 9.40 -20.39
CA SER A 39 0.12 9.63 -19.48
C SER A 39 -1.25 9.23 -20.05
N PHE A 40 -1.26 8.37 -21.08
CA PHE A 40 -2.47 7.78 -21.64
C PHE A 40 -2.63 6.33 -21.20
N PRO A 41 -3.86 5.79 -21.17
CA PRO A 41 -4.09 4.37 -20.93
C PRO A 41 -3.24 3.50 -21.85
N ALA A 42 -2.46 2.60 -21.27
CA ALA A 42 -1.52 1.75 -22.01
C ALA A 42 -2.31 0.65 -22.77
N PRO A 43 -2.26 0.61 -24.12
CA PRO A 43 -3.04 -0.36 -24.90
C PRO A 43 -2.68 -1.80 -24.52
N GLY A 44 -3.67 -2.69 -24.40
CA GLY A 44 -3.41 -4.10 -24.05
C GLY A 44 -3.18 -4.37 -22.56
N PHE A 45 -3.17 -3.33 -21.72
CA PHE A 45 -3.15 -3.47 -20.26
C PHE A 45 -4.49 -3.05 -19.67
N SER A 46 -4.93 -3.74 -18.62
CA SER A 46 -6.17 -3.42 -17.93
C SER A 46 -6.10 -3.82 -16.46
N VAL A 47 -7.08 -3.39 -15.68
CA VAL A 47 -7.15 -3.70 -14.25
C VAL A 47 -8.17 -4.79 -13.99
N HIS A 48 -7.77 -5.83 -13.28
CA HIS A 48 -8.64 -6.86 -12.76
C HIS A 48 -9.05 -6.55 -11.31
N VAL A 49 -10.36 -6.57 -11.07
CA VAL A 49 -10.96 -6.42 -9.73
C VAL A 49 -11.57 -7.76 -9.32
N SER A 50 -11.00 -8.40 -8.29
CA SER A 50 -11.48 -9.72 -7.84
C SER A 50 -12.91 -9.70 -7.30
N GLY A 51 -13.60 -10.84 -7.38
CA GLY A 51 -14.94 -11.00 -6.79
C GLY A 51 -14.98 -10.69 -5.29
N TRP A 52 -13.97 -11.14 -4.54
CA TRP A 52 -13.83 -10.81 -3.11
C TRP A 52 -13.66 -9.31 -2.86
N ARG A 53 -12.92 -8.61 -3.72
CA ARG A 53 -12.80 -7.15 -3.66
C ARG A 53 -14.15 -6.48 -3.90
N ILE A 54 -14.92 -6.93 -4.90
CA ILE A 54 -16.26 -6.40 -5.18
C ILE A 54 -17.20 -6.64 -3.99
N VAL A 55 -17.32 -7.88 -3.51
CA VAL A 55 -18.24 -8.22 -2.42
C VAL A 55 -17.84 -7.49 -1.13
N GLY A 56 -16.56 -7.39 -0.82
CA GLY A 56 -16.06 -6.69 0.37
C GLY A 56 -15.78 -5.20 0.18
N GLU A 57 -16.27 -4.58 -0.89
CA GLU A 57 -15.90 -3.21 -1.26
C GLU A 57 -16.06 -2.17 -0.13
N PRO A 58 -17.14 -2.19 0.69
CA PRO A 58 -17.28 -1.22 1.78
C PRO A 58 -16.19 -1.26 2.86
N VAL A 59 -15.47 -2.38 2.95
CA VAL A 59 -14.38 -2.57 3.90
C VAL A 59 -13.04 -2.42 3.18
N PHE A 60 -12.81 -3.18 2.11
CA PHE A 60 -11.51 -3.21 1.44
C PHE A 60 -11.26 -1.98 0.58
N GLY A 61 -12.31 -1.42 -0.03
CA GLY A 61 -12.21 -0.33 -0.99
C GLY A 61 -11.57 0.93 -0.44
N PRO A 62 -12.11 1.53 0.63
CA PRO A 62 -11.54 2.73 1.25
C PRO A 62 -10.10 2.49 1.73
N LEU A 63 -9.85 1.34 2.36
CA LEU A 63 -8.52 0.97 2.88
C LEU A 63 -7.48 0.90 1.75
N LEU A 64 -7.81 0.17 0.70
CA LEU A 64 -6.96 0.04 -0.46
C LEU A 64 -6.80 1.38 -1.18
N PHE A 65 -7.84 2.20 -1.29
CA PHE A 65 -7.73 3.54 -1.89
C PHE A 65 -6.81 4.46 -1.08
N SER A 66 -6.89 4.44 0.25
CA SER A 66 -5.96 5.20 1.11
C SER A 66 -4.52 4.70 0.98
N LEU A 67 -4.31 3.39 0.92
CA LEU A 67 -2.97 2.78 0.76
C LEU A 67 -2.29 3.18 -0.56
N ARG A 68 -3.04 3.54 -1.60
CA ARG A 68 -2.52 3.98 -2.91
C ARG A 68 -2.36 5.49 -3.05
N ALA A 69 -2.49 6.24 -1.97
CA ALA A 69 -2.24 7.67 -2.03
C ALA A 69 -0.73 7.95 -2.07
N ASP A 70 -0.30 9.03 -2.73
CA ASP A 70 1.11 9.45 -2.77
C ASP A 70 1.70 9.85 -1.39
N GLN A 71 0.84 10.04 -0.37
CA GLN A 71 1.22 10.36 1.01
C GLN A 71 0.33 9.55 1.97
N PRO A 72 0.40 8.22 1.91
CA PRO A 72 -0.61 7.36 2.50
C PRO A 72 -0.65 7.49 4.02
N VAL A 73 0.51 7.66 4.66
CA VAL A 73 0.66 7.76 6.12
C VAL A 73 0.07 9.08 6.63
N GLU A 74 0.45 10.21 6.06
CA GLU A 74 0.01 11.53 6.49
C GLU A 74 -1.50 11.69 6.31
N LYS A 75 -2.03 11.20 5.18
CA LYS A 75 -3.47 11.22 4.90
C LYS A 75 -4.25 10.30 5.84
N PHE A 76 -3.69 9.14 6.18
CA PHE A 76 -4.31 8.22 7.13
C PHE A 76 -4.43 8.84 8.53
N PHE A 77 -3.41 9.54 9.01
CA PHE A 77 -3.46 10.27 10.29
C PHE A 77 -4.30 11.54 10.23
N ALA A 78 -4.32 12.26 9.10
CA ALA A 78 -5.23 13.39 8.90
C ALA A 78 -6.70 12.94 8.97
N LEU A 79 -7.05 11.81 8.35
CA LEU A 79 -8.37 11.21 8.45
C LEU A 79 -8.71 10.82 9.90
N MET A 80 -7.75 10.24 10.64
CA MET A 80 -7.91 9.97 12.07
C MET A 80 -8.29 11.24 12.84
N GLY A 81 -7.55 12.34 12.60
CA GLY A 81 -7.78 13.65 13.21
C GLY A 81 -9.20 14.15 12.97
N TRP A 82 -9.70 14.07 11.73
CA TRP A 82 -11.07 14.44 11.39
C TRP A 82 -12.11 13.56 12.09
N VAL A 83 -11.90 12.25 12.14
CA VAL A 83 -12.81 11.32 12.82
C VAL A 83 -12.89 11.67 14.31
N MET A 84 -11.75 11.88 14.98
CA MET A 84 -11.69 12.26 16.39
C MET A 84 -12.35 13.63 16.64
N PHE A 85 -12.10 14.62 15.76
CA PHE A 85 -12.68 15.95 15.86
C PHE A 85 -14.21 15.93 15.73
N ILE A 86 -14.74 15.19 14.75
CA ILE A 86 -16.19 15.02 14.57
C ILE A 86 -16.81 14.34 15.79
N LEU A 87 -16.16 13.29 16.32
CA LEU A 87 -16.63 12.60 17.52
C LEU A 87 -16.65 13.51 18.76
N LEU A 88 -15.65 14.38 18.89
CA LEU A 88 -15.61 15.39 19.95
C LEU A 88 -16.76 16.38 19.81
N ILE A 89 -16.97 16.97 18.63
CA ILE A 89 -18.07 17.90 18.36
C ILE A 89 -19.43 17.25 18.65
N LEU A 90 -19.65 16.01 18.17
CA LEU A 90 -20.90 15.29 18.42
C LEU A 90 -21.13 15.02 19.90
N SER A 91 -20.08 14.72 20.66
CA SER A 91 -20.15 14.48 22.10
C SER A 91 -20.42 15.77 22.88
N LEU A 92 -19.82 16.90 22.46
CA LEU A 92 -20.10 18.22 23.00
C LEU A 92 -21.53 18.66 22.69
N TYR A 93 -21.96 18.56 21.43
CA TYR A 93 -23.32 18.91 20.99
C TYR A 93 -24.40 18.14 21.75
N GLN A 94 -24.21 16.83 21.98
CA GLN A 94 -25.09 16.04 22.83
C GLN A 94 -25.14 16.56 24.27
N GLY A 95 -23.99 16.95 24.82
CA GLY A 95 -23.89 17.59 26.14
C GLY A 95 -24.65 18.91 26.22
N PHE A 96 -24.57 19.75 25.19
CA PHE A 96 -25.28 21.04 25.13
C PHE A 96 -26.79 20.90 24.97
N ARG A 97 -27.24 19.99 24.08
CA ARG A 97 -28.67 19.83 23.76
C ARG A 97 -29.49 19.26 24.91
N ASN A 98 -28.88 18.48 25.80
CA ASN A 98 -29.55 17.83 26.92
C ASN A 98 -29.37 18.55 28.27
N ARG A 99 -28.96 19.83 28.28
CA ARG A 99 -28.75 20.66 29.50
C ARG A 99 -29.93 20.76 30.47
N LYS A 100 -31.13 20.26 30.14
CA LYS A 100 -32.31 20.28 31.02
C LYS A 100 -32.28 19.24 32.15
N SER A 101 -31.29 18.34 32.20
CA SER A 101 -31.22 17.25 33.19
C SER A 101 -29.81 17.14 33.76
N GLU A 102 -29.63 17.50 35.03
CA GLU A 102 -28.43 17.36 35.88
C GLU A 102 -27.22 18.30 35.64
N LYS A 103 -26.68 18.82 36.76
CA LYS A 103 -25.49 19.71 36.88
C LYS A 103 -24.19 19.09 36.31
N TYR A 104 -24.13 17.77 36.15
CA TYR A 104 -22.94 17.02 35.73
C TYR A 104 -23.05 16.36 34.34
N PHE A 105 -24.16 16.58 33.62
CA PHE A 105 -24.39 15.92 32.32
C PHE A 105 -23.34 16.27 31.26
N PHE A 106 -22.89 17.53 31.24
CA PHE A 106 -21.84 17.98 30.31
C PHE A 106 -20.51 17.26 30.55
N LEU A 107 -20.06 17.17 31.81
CA LEU A 107 -18.83 16.46 32.19
C LEU A 107 -18.90 14.96 31.88
N LYS A 108 -20.07 14.34 32.07
CA LYS A 108 -20.32 12.94 31.71
C LYS A 108 -20.31 12.72 30.19
N SER A 109 -20.85 13.66 29.42
CA SER A 109 -20.82 13.61 27.94
C SER A 109 -19.39 13.75 27.42
N LEU A 110 -18.61 14.66 28.02
CA LEU A 110 -17.20 14.86 27.69
C LEU A 110 -16.36 13.61 28.02
N SER A 111 -16.53 13.02 29.20
CA SER A 111 -15.79 11.80 29.58
C SER A 111 -16.11 10.61 28.67
N HIS A 112 -17.38 10.42 28.28
CA HIS A 112 -17.74 9.44 27.27
C HIS A 112 -17.13 9.73 25.90
N GLY A 113 -17.03 11.02 25.52
CA GLY A 113 -16.34 11.44 24.31
C GLY A 113 -14.86 11.07 24.32
N LEU A 114 -14.16 11.34 25.43
CA LEU A 114 -12.75 10.99 25.61
C LEU A 114 -12.51 9.47 25.55
N VAL A 115 -13.38 8.67 26.19
CA VAL A 115 -13.27 7.20 26.08
C VAL A 115 -13.47 6.73 24.63
N LYS A 116 -14.42 7.32 23.88
CA LYS A 116 -14.60 6.98 22.45
C LYS A 116 -13.37 7.34 21.62
N ILE A 117 -12.77 8.51 21.86
CA ILE A 117 -11.53 8.93 21.18
C ILE A 117 -10.42 7.90 21.43
N LEU A 118 -10.25 7.46 22.67
CA LEU A 118 -9.26 6.43 23.02
C LEU A 118 -9.56 5.09 22.32
N MET A 119 -10.82 4.66 22.27
CA MET A 119 -11.20 3.43 21.55
C MET A 119 -10.97 3.55 20.05
N VAL A 120 -11.23 4.72 19.47
CA VAL A 120 -10.95 5.00 18.06
C VAL A 120 -9.46 4.95 17.79
N LEU A 121 -8.62 5.51 18.65
CA LEU A 121 -7.16 5.42 18.50
C LEU A 121 -6.69 3.96 18.45
N ILE A 122 -7.16 3.11 19.37
CA ILE A 122 -6.82 1.68 19.40
C ILE A 122 -7.27 0.98 18.11
N LEU A 123 -8.51 1.25 17.66
CA LEU A 123 -9.04 0.73 16.40
C LEU A 123 -8.22 1.21 15.20
N TRP A 124 -7.78 2.47 15.19
CA TRP A 124 -7.02 3.07 14.10
C TRP A 124 -5.61 2.49 14.00
N ILE A 125 -4.96 2.23 15.13
CA ILE A 125 -3.67 1.52 15.17
C ILE A 125 -3.85 0.11 14.61
N ALA A 126 -4.86 -0.63 15.07
CA ALA A 126 -5.14 -1.96 14.51
C ALA A 126 -5.42 -1.90 13.00
N LEU A 127 -6.13 -0.88 12.52
CA LEU A 127 -6.39 -0.66 11.11
C LEU A 127 -5.12 -0.38 10.30
N LEU A 128 -4.19 0.42 10.85
CA LEU A 128 -2.88 0.64 10.25
C LEU A 128 -2.10 -0.67 10.12
N LEU A 129 -2.09 -1.49 11.18
CA LEU A 129 -1.43 -2.80 11.12
C LEU A 129 -2.12 -3.75 10.15
N ILE A 130 -3.44 -3.68 9.98
CA ILE A 130 -4.15 -4.41 8.92
C ILE A 130 -3.67 -3.95 7.55
N LEU A 131 -3.55 -2.65 7.31
CA LEU A 131 -3.08 -2.09 6.05
C LEU A 131 -1.65 -2.54 5.71
N ILE A 132 -0.77 -2.61 6.71
CA ILE A 132 0.64 -2.97 6.55
C ILE A 132 0.83 -4.49 6.41
N PHE A 133 0.26 -5.29 7.30
CA PHE A 133 0.59 -6.71 7.43
C PHE A 133 -0.37 -7.66 6.73
N MET A 134 -1.61 -7.23 6.44
CA MET A 134 -2.61 -8.14 5.87
C MET A 134 -2.64 -8.05 4.33
N PRO A 135 -2.68 -9.20 3.62
CA PRO A 135 -2.74 -9.24 2.17
C PRO A 135 -4.15 -8.91 1.67
N LEU A 136 -4.56 -7.64 1.76
CA LEU A 136 -5.88 -7.19 1.31
C LEU A 136 -6.09 -7.49 -0.19
N PRO A 137 -7.34 -7.74 -0.63
CA PRO A 137 -7.63 -8.09 -2.02
C PRO A 137 -7.52 -6.88 -2.96
N GLY A 138 -6.29 -6.43 -3.22
CA GLY A 138 -5.92 -5.37 -4.16
C GLY A 138 -6.32 -5.67 -5.60
N ASN A 139 -6.41 -4.61 -6.40
CA ASN A 139 -6.53 -4.70 -7.85
C ASN A 139 -5.21 -5.20 -8.44
N THR A 140 -5.28 -5.97 -9.51
CA THR A 140 -4.10 -6.54 -10.19
C THR A 140 -4.11 -6.13 -11.66
N ILE A 141 -2.93 -6.04 -12.27
CA ILE A 141 -2.82 -5.79 -13.71
C ILE A 141 -3.19 -7.04 -14.51
N VAL A 142 -3.71 -6.83 -15.71
CA VAL A 142 -3.91 -7.85 -16.74
C VAL A 142 -3.12 -7.41 -17.96
N ASN A 143 -2.16 -8.24 -18.35
CA ASN A 143 -1.41 -8.10 -19.59
C ASN A 143 -2.08 -8.94 -20.69
N LYS A 144 -2.46 -8.31 -21.81
CA LYS A 144 -3.04 -8.97 -23.00
C LYS A 144 -2.12 -8.91 -24.22
N ARG A 145 -0.88 -8.43 -24.06
CA ARG A 145 0.10 -8.34 -25.16
C ARG A 145 0.92 -9.64 -25.23
N PRO A 146 0.81 -10.42 -26.31
CA PRO A 146 1.65 -11.59 -26.48
C PRO A 146 3.12 -11.16 -26.64
N GLY A 147 4.04 -11.92 -26.03
CA GLY A 147 5.47 -11.59 -26.08
C GLY A 147 5.87 -10.34 -25.28
N THR A 148 5.02 -9.88 -24.37
CA THR A 148 5.38 -8.86 -23.38
C THR A 148 5.30 -9.47 -21.99
N ILE A 149 6.33 -9.21 -21.18
CA ILE A 149 6.39 -9.66 -19.78
C ILE A 149 6.39 -8.46 -18.84
N LEU A 150 6.00 -8.68 -17.59
CA LEU A 150 6.04 -7.66 -16.54
C LEU A 150 7.21 -7.91 -15.58
N VAL A 151 8.08 -6.92 -15.43
CA VAL A 151 9.30 -6.99 -14.60
C VAL A 151 9.31 -5.88 -13.55
N ASN A 152 9.62 -6.24 -12.31
CA ASN A 152 9.95 -5.27 -11.26
C ASN A 152 11.47 -5.21 -11.04
N THR A 153 12.06 -4.03 -11.18
CA THR A 153 13.51 -3.84 -11.06
C THR A 153 13.99 -3.49 -9.65
N HIS A 154 13.08 -3.20 -8.72
CA HIS A 154 13.43 -2.70 -7.39
C HIS A 154 12.49 -3.27 -6.32
N SER A 155 13.01 -4.09 -5.41
CA SER A 155 12.26 -4.56 -4.24
C SER A 155 13.15 -5.13 -3.14
N HIS A 156 12.64 -5.06 -1.92
CA HIS A 156 13.38 -5.40 -0.70
C HIS A 156 12.73 -6.57 0.01
N THR A 157 13.57 -7.34 0.67
CA THR A 157 13.21 -8.36 1.63
C THR A 157 13.54 -7.88 3.03
N TYR A 158 13.10 -8.63 4.03
CA TYR A 158 13.51 -8.47 5.43
C TYR A 158 15.03 -8.57 5.71
N TYR A 159 15.87 -8.85 4.70
CA TYR A 159 17.33 -8.78 4.82
C TYR A 159 17.86 -7.37 4.55
N SER A 160 17.05 -6.49 3.95
CA SER A 160 17.23 -5.05 4.02
C SER A 160 16.85 -4.51 5.40
N HIS A 161 17.43 -3.38 5.80
CA HIS A 161 17.20 -2.76 7.10
C HIS A 161 15.76 -2.23 7.28
N ASP A 162 15.02 -2.08 6.19
CA ASP A 162 13.68 -1.50 6.09
C ASP A 162 12.62 -2.44 5.47
N GLY A 163 13.00 -3.67 5.08
CA GLY A 163 12.05 -4.64 4.54
C GLY A 163 11.26 -5.40 5.61
N LEU A 164 10.01 -5.77 5.34
CA LEU A 164 9.14 -6.56 6.24
C LEU A 164 8.75 -7.94 5.69
N ILE A 165 9.25 -8.29 4.51
CA ILE A 165 8.76 -9.44 3.75
C ILE A 165 9.88 -10.44 3.45
N SER A 166 9.64 -11.73 3.72
CA SER A 166 10.58 -12.79 3.34
C SER A 166 10.64 -12.96 1.81
N PRO A 167 11.75 -13.44 1.23
CA PRO A 167 11.89 -13.67 -0.21
C PRO A 167 10.75 -14.48 -0.84
N LEU A 168 10.30 -15.55 -0.19
CA LEU A 168 9.20 -16.37 -0.69
C LEU A 168 7.85 -15.64 -0.70
N LYS A 169 7.59 -14.81 0.31
CA LYS A 169 6.38 -13.97 0.35
C LYS A 169 6.46 -12.86 -0.70
N LEU A 170 7.65 -12.28 -0.92
CA LEU A 170 7.91 -11.30 -1.96
C LEU A 170 7.61 -11.89 -3.35
N MET A 171 8.07 -13.12 -3.61
CA MET A 171 7.76 -13.83 -4.86
C MET A 171 6.25 -14.09 -5.05
N ARG A 172 5.53 -14.44 -3.97
CA ARG A 172 4.06 -14.58 -4.01
C ARG A 172 3.35 -13.25 -4.28
N TRP A 173 3.85 -12.16 -3.70
CA TRP A 173 3.34 -10.81 -3.97
C TRP A 173 3.54 -10.43 -5.43
N HIS A 174 4.72 -10.67 -5.99
CA HIS A 174 5.01 -10.42 -7.41
C HIS A 174 4.10 -11.25 -8.33
N ARG A 175 3.99 -12.57 -8.07
CA ARG A 175 3.09 -13.46 -8.82
C ARG A 175 1.64 -12.96 -8.79
N ARG A 176 1.15 -12.55 -7.62
CA ARG A 176 -0.21 -12.00 -7.45
C ARG A 176 -0.41 -10.74 -8.30
N ASN A 177 0.61 -9.89 -8.39
CA ASN A 177 0.57 -8.63 -9.12
C ASN A 177 0.95 -8.78 -10.60
N GLY A 178 0.96 -10.00 -11.14
CA GLY A 178 1.13 -10.27 -12.56
C GLY A 178 2.56 -10.17 -13.08
N PHE A 179 3.56 -10.06 -12.20
CA PHE A 179 4.96 -10.07 -12.61
C PHE A 179 5.39 -11.46 -13.09
N ASP A 180 6.16 -11.46 -14.18
CA ASP A 180 6.83 -12.64 -14.74
C ASP A 180 8.27 -12.77 -14.22
N ALA A 181 8.88 -11.65 -13.84
CA ALA A 181 10.21 -11.57 -13.27
C ALA A 181 10.34 -10.41 -12.28
N PHE A 182 11.30 -10.50 -11.36
CA PHE A 182 11.64 -9.39 -10.47
C PHE A 182 13.07 -9.49 -9.95
N PHE A 183 13.62 -8.38 -9.49
CA PHE A 183 14.91 -8.28 -8.83
C PHE A 183 14.73 -8.11 -7.32
N ILE A 184 15.52 -8.86 -6.54
CA ILE A 184 15.74 -8.57 -5.11
C ILE A 184 16.94 -7.63 -5.03
N THR A 185 16.76 -6.46 -4.43
CA THR A 185 17.73 -5.37 -4.38
C THR A 185 17.88 -4.87 -2.94
N ASP A 186 18.17 -5.76 -2.00
CA ASP A 186 18.35 -5.39 -0.59
C ASP A 186 19.49 -4.36 -0.43
N HIS A 187 19.39 -3.49 0.59
CA HIS A 187 20.32 -2.38 0.77
C HIS A 187 21.75 -2.86 1.08
N ASN A 188 22.69 -2.51 0.20
CA ASN A 188 24.13 -2.85 0.30
C ASN A 188 24.40 -4.33 0.58
N LEU A 189 23.52 -5.21 0.08
CA LEU A 189 23.53 -6.65 0.34
C LEU A 189 22.92 -7.42 -0.85
N HIS A 190 23.67 -8.37 -1.42
CA HIS A 190 23.17 -9.24 -2.50
C HIS A 190 23.48 -10.73 -2.34
N ASP A 191 24.21 -11.14 -1.30
CA ASP A 191 24.48 -12.55 -1.01
C ASP A 191 23.18 -13.35 -0.79
N LYS A 192 22.20 -12.78 -0.08
CA LYS A 192 20.87 -13.38 0.15
C LYS A 192 20.03 -13.43 -1.12
N ALA A 193 20.15 -12.44 -2.01
CA ALA A 193 19.52 -12.50 -3.31
C ALA A 193 20.14 -13.62 -4.17
N LEU A 194 21.47 -13.79 -4.16
CA LEU A 194 22.16 -14.91 -4.83
C LEU A 194 21.71 -16.28 -4.31
N GLU A 195 21.55 -16.44 -3.00
CA GLU A 195 21.02 -17.67 -2.38
C GLU A 195 19.63 -18.01 -2.93
N VAL A 196 18.74 -17.01 -3.05
CA VAL A 196 17.38 -17.21 -3.60
C VAL A 196 17.43 -17.59 -5.08
N VAL A 197 18.29 -16.95 -5.87
CA VAL A 197 18.48 -17.30 -7.29
C VAL A 197 18.97 -18.73 -7.45
N ARG A 198 19.94 -19.17 -6.66
CA ARG A 198 20.43 -20.56 -6.67
C ARG A 198 19.33 -21.54 -6.29
N ALA A 199 18.59 -21.26 -5.21
CA ALA A 199 17.47 -22.07 -4.78
C ALA A 199 16.38 -22.20 -5.87
N GLN A 200 16.16 -21.15 -6.69
CA GLN A 200 15.22 -21.23 -7.82
C GLN A 200 15.75 -22.14 -8.93
N LYS A 201 17.02 -21.95 -9.33
CA LYS A 201 17.69 -22.78 -10.35
C LYS A 201 17.73 -24.26 -9.99
N ASP A 202 17.94 -24.54 -8.70
CA ASP A 202 17.97 -25.91 -8.16
C ASP A 202 16.57 -26.52 -7.97
N GLY A 203 15.51 -25.78 -8.29
CA GLY A 203 14.11 -26.24 -8.18
C GLY A 203 13.58 -26.31 -6.74
N VAL A 204 14.29 -25.74 -5.76
CA VAL A 204 13.88 -25.71 -4.34
C VAL A 204 12.69 -24.77 -4.14
N ILE A 205 12.61 -23.70 -4.93
CA ILE A 205 11.50 -22.74 -4.91
C ILE A 205 10.84 -22.64 -6.29
N PRO A 206 9.57 -22.19 -6.39
CA PRO A 206 8.88 -22.17 -7.69
C PRO A 206 9.59 -21.33 -8.76
N ALA A 207 9.59 -21.82 -10.01
CA ALA A 207 10.31 -21.21 -11.14
C ALA A 207 9.72 -19.88 -11.68
N VAL A 208 8.52 -19.47 -11.22
CA VAL A 208 7.82 -18.27 -11.71
C VAL A 208 7.27 -17.47 -10.54
N PRO A 209 7.40 -16.13 -10.49
CA PRO A 209 8.23 -15.32 -11.37
C PRO A 209 9.72 -15.65 -11.27
N VAL A 210 10.47 -15.37 -12.34
CA VAL A 210 11.93 -15.54 -12.36
C VAL A 210 12.55 -14.50 -11.42
N VAL A 211 13.31 -14.94 -10.43
CA VAL A 211 13.97 -14.07 -9.46
C VAL A 211 15.36 -13.73 -9.95
N PHE A 212 15.71 -12.45 -10.02
CA PHE A 212 17.05 -11.97 -10.34
C PHE A 212 17.72 -11.43 -9.09
N CYS A 213 19.05 -11.55 -9.06
CA CYS A 213 19.86 -10.96 -8.01
C CYS A 213 20.17 -9.51 -8.36
N GLY A 214 20.10 -8.65 -7.37
CA GLY A 214 20.61 -7.30 -7.42
C GLY A 214 20.93 -6.78 -6.02
N GLU A 215 21.25 -5.50 -5.94
CA GLU A 215 21.52 -4.75 -4.73
C GLU A 215 20.97 -3.34 -4.92
N GLU A 216 20.47 -2.71 -3.87
CA GLU A 216 20.38 -1.25 -3.84
C GLU A 216 21.58 -0.68 -3.09
N PHE A 217 22.52 -0.10 -3.84
CA PHE A 217 23.70 0.53 -3.29
C PHE A 217 23.36 1.92 -2.75
N SER A 218 23.67 2.15 -1.47
CA SER A 218 23.48 3.45 -0.81
C SER A 218 24.76 4.29 -0.90
N GLY A 219 24.98 4.89 -2.07
CA GLY A 219 26.10 5.78 -2.36
C GLY A 219 25.78 7.25 -2.10
N SER A 220 26.18 8.13 -3.02
CA SER A 220 25.74 9.54 -2.97
C SER A 220 24.25 9.72 -3.30
N ASN A 221 23.67 8.76 -4.01
CA ASN A 221 22.24 8.50 -4.19
C ASN A 221 22.07 6.98 -4.21
N HIS A 222 20.84 6.49 -4.10
CA HIS A 222 20.58 5.08 -4.29
C HIS A 222 20.73 4.66 -5.77
N ILE A 223 21.34 3.50 -6.00
CA ILE A 223 21.56 2.92 -7.33
C ILE A 223 21.21 1.43 -7.25
N THR A 224 20.26 0.96 -8.06
CA THR A 224 20.00 -0.48 -8.15
C THR A 224 21.01 -1.12 -9.09
N LEU A 225 21.79 -2.06 -8.58
CA LEU A 225 22.74 -2.89 -9.30
C LEU A 225 22.02 -4.19 -9.67
N LEU A 226 21.72 -4.37 -10.95
CA LEU A 226 20.84 -5.43 -11.44
C LEU A 226 21.63 -6.54 -12.12
N GLY A 227 21.26 -7.79 -11.88
CA GLY A 227 21.79 -8.96 -12.59
C GLY A 227 23.12 -9.48 -12.04
N LEU A 228 23.42 -9.20 -10.77
CA LEU A 228 24.66 -9.64 -10.13
C LEU A 228 24.75 -11.17 -10.09
N GLN A 229 25.93 -11.71 -10.40
CA GLN A 229 26.19 -13.15 -10.51
C GLN A 229 27.13 -13.68 -9.42
N ARG A 230 27.91 -12.78 -8.80
CA ARG A 230 28.84 -13.11 -7.72
C ARG A 230 28.73 -12.08 -6.61
N ASP A 231 29.18 -12.48 -5.43
CA ASP A 231 29.28 -11.59 -4.28
C ASP A 231 30.52 -10.69 -4.42
N PHE A 232 30.37 -9.40 -4.11
CA PHE A 232 31.46 -8.44 -4.00
C PHE A 232 31.11 -7.29 -3.04
N LYS A 233 32.13 -6.63 -2.51
CA LYS A 233 31.92 -5.48 -1.62
C LYS A 233 31.50 -4.26 -2.41
N THR A 234 30.47 -3.57 -1.93
CA THR A 234 30.02 -2.27 -2.46
C THR A 234 30.08 -1.17 -1.39
N ARG A 235 29.75 -1.51 -0.14
CA ARG A 235 29.69 -0.57 0.98
C ARG A 235 30.99 0.22 1.14
N GLY A 236 30.85 1.55 1.10
CA GLY A 236 31.96 2.50 1.28
C GLY A 236 32.79 2.78 0.02
N MET A 237 32.43 2.20 -1.13
CA MET A 237 33.03 2.54 -2.41
C MET A 237 32.41 3.81 -3.01
N SER A 238 33.07 4.40 -4.01
CA SER A 238 32.49 5.51 -4.79
C SER A 238 31.45 4.99 -5.77
N ASP A 239 30.48 5.85 -6.14
CA ASP A 239 29.44 5.51 -7.13
C ASP A 239 30.04 4.96 -8.43
N SER A 240 31.08 5.61 -8.97
CA SER A 240 31.79 5.14 -10.18
C SER A 240 32.39 3.74 -10.01
N THR A 241 33.04 3.47 -8.88
CA THR A 241 33.68 2.16 -8.63
C THR A 241 32.64 1.05 -8.52
N VAL A 242 31.48 1.35 -7.93
CA VAL A 242 30.38 0.38 -7.81
C VAL A 242 29.73 0.12 -9.16
N ILE A 243 29.52 1.15 -9.98
CA ILE A 243 29.03 1.00 -11.35
C ILE A 243 30.02 0.16 -12.17
N ASP A 244 31.30 0.49 -12.16
CA ASP A 244 32.36 -0.28 -12.85
C ASP A 244 32.38 -1.74 -12.39
N SER A 245 32.25 -1.99 -11.08
CA SER A 245 32.22 -3.34 -10.52
C SER A 245 30.98 -4.13 -10.96
N THR A 246 29.85 -3.44 -11.10
CA THR A 246 28.58 -4.00 -11.59
C THR A 246 28.70 -4.40 -13.05
N HIS A 247 29.24 -3.52 -13.89
CA HIS A 247 29.51 -3.82 -15.31
C HIS A 247 30.53 -4.94 -15.47
N ALA A 248 31.59 -4.96 -14.66
CA ALA A 248 32.56 -6.05 -14.62
C ALA A 248 31.94 -7.39 -14.17
N ASN A 249 30.77 -7.34 -13.52
CA ASN A 249 29.97 -8.51 -13.20
C ASN A 249 28.81 -8.77 -14.18
N ASN A 250 28.84 -8.09 -15.34
CA ASN A 250 27.84 -8.22 -16.39
C ASN A 250 26.42 -7.82 -15.95
N GLY A 251 26.35 -6.92 -14.96
CA GLY A 251 25.12 -6.30 -14.47
C GLY A 251 24.88 -4.92 -15.10
N VAL A 252 23.82 -4.27 -14.63
CA VAL A 252 23.35 -2.94 -15.08
C VAL A 252 23.10 -2.08 -13.84
N ALA A 253 23.50 -0.81 -13.86
CA ALA A 253 23.31 0.15 -12.78
C ALA A 253 22.26 1.21 -13.16
N ILE A 254 21.15 1.22 -12.43
CA ILE A 254 20.05 2.19 -12.62
C ILE A 254 20.01 3.12 -11.40
N VAL A 255 20.01 4.43 -11.64
CA VAL A 255 19.87 5.42 -10.56
C VAL A 255 18.44 5.40 -10.03
N ALA A 256 18.28 5.04 -8.75
CA ALA A 256 16.99 4.89 -8.11
C ALA A 256 16.43 6.24 -7.66
N HIS A 257 15.12 6.44 -7.84
CA HIS A 257 14.31 7.58 -7.38
C HIS A 257 15.04 8.93 -7.24
N TRP A 258 15.89 9.29 -8.21
CA TRP A 258 16.76 10.48 -8.15
C TRP A 258 15.99 11.77 -7.86
N PHE A 259 14.73 11.82 -8.30
CA PHE A 259 13.82 12.94 -8.10
C PHE A 259 13.45 13.23 -6.64
N ALA A 260 13.69 12.30 -5.71
CA ALA A 260 13.46 12.50 -4.28
C ALA A 260 14.50 13.48 -3.70
N ASP A 261 15.78 13.09 -3.69
CA ASP A 261 16.82 13.84 -2.96
C ASP A 261 17.73 14.69 -3.86
N LYS A 262 17.97 14.26 -5.11
CA LYS A 262 18.77 14.99 -6.11
C LYS A 262 20.19 15.36 -5.62
N HIS A 263 20.82 14.48 -4.85
CA HIS A 263 22.10 14.75 -4.18
C HIS A 263 23.22 15.19 -5.13
N ARG A 264 23.39 14.50 -6.27
CA ARG A 264 24.28 14.92 -7.36
C ARG A 264 23.49 15.22 -8.62
N THR A 265 24.10 15.90 -9.58
CA THR A 265 23.47 16.20 -10.87
C THR A 265 23.22 14.91 -11.66
N ILE A 266 22.23 14.92 -12.55
CA ILE A 266 22.03 13.83 -13.52
C ILE A 266 23.33 13.58 -14.31
N GLN A 267 24.01 14.66 -14.74
CA GLN A 267 25.27 14.56 -15.49
C GLN A 267 26.35 13.77 -14.74
N TYR A 268 26.46 13.93 -13.42
CA TYR A 268 27.43 13.18 -12.62
C TYR A 268 27.28 11.66 -12.76
N TYR A 269 26.06 11.14 -12.68
CA TYR A 269 25.83 9.69 -12.80
C TYR A 269 25.99 9.19 -14.25
N ILE A 270 25.66 10.03 -15.23
CA ILE A 270 25.99 9.75 -16.65
C ILE A 270 27.50 9.60 -16.81
N ASP A 271 28.28 10.53 -16.24
CA ASP A 271 29.74 10.50 -16.31
C ASP A 271 30.34 9.31 -15.52
N CYS A 272 29.64 8.81 -14.49
CA CYS A 272 29.98 7.56 -13.80
C CYS A 272 29.60 6.29 -14.57
N GLY A 273 28.87 6.40 -15.69
CA GLY A 273 28.46 5.25 -16.50
C GLY A 273 27.15 4.59 -16.08
N ALA A 274 26.23 5.30 -15.42
CA ALA A 274 24.91 4.74 -15.13
C ALA A 274 24.15 4.38 -16.42
N ASP A 275 23.45 3.26 -16.41
CA ASP A 275 22.74 2.73 -17.58
C ASP A 275 21.31 3.27 -17.72
N GLY A 276 20.79 3.91 -16.66
CA GLY A 276 19.42 4.41 -16.66
C GLY A 276 18.97 5.06 -15.36
N TYR A 277 17.70 5.47 -15.37
CA TYR A 277 17.03 6.12 -14.25
C TYR A 277 15.65 5.52 -13.99
N GLU A 278 15.28 5.49 -12.72
CA GLU A 278 13.87 5.40 -12.36
C GLU A 278 13.14 6.70 -12.70
N ILE A 279 12.08 6.59 -13.48
CA ILE A 279 11.17 7.71 -13.80
C ILE A 279 9.88 7.67 -12.99
N ALA A 280 9.63 6.57 -12.28
CA ALA A 280 8.51 6.40 -11.35
C ALA A 280 8.90 5.43 -10.24
N ASN A 281 8.61 5.77 -8.99
CA ASN A 281 8.88 4.94 -7.83
C ASN A 281 7.64 4.93 -6.92
N GLN A 282 7.22 3.75 -6.46
CA GLN A 282 6.03 3.62 -5.64
C GLN A 282 6.26 4.05 -4.17
N ALA A 283 7.43 3.80 -3.60
CA ALA A 283 7.76 4.20 -2.22
C ALA A 283 7.77 5.73 -2.07
N GLU A 284 8.31 6.43 -3.06
CA GLU A 284 8.35 7.90 -3.13
C GLU A 284 7.03 8.56 -3.59
N GLY A 285 6.05 7.73 -3.94
CA GLY A 285 4.80 8.14 -4.58
C GLY A 285 4.95 8.33 -6.09
N LEU A 286 3.88 8.06 -6.84
CA LEU A 286 3.91 8.08 -8.30
C LEU A 286 3.86 9.49 -8.90
N THR A 287 3.97 10.53 -8.07
CA THR A 287 3.81 11.93 -8.48
C THR A 287 4.88 12.80 -7.86
N TYR A 288 5.59 13.49 -8.73
CA TYR A 288 6.59 14.51 -8.43
C TYR A 288 6.57 15.58 -9.53
N ASP A 289 7.43 16.59 -9.40
CA ASP A 289 7.48 17.73 -10.31
C ASP A 289 7.64 17.29 -11.79
N ARG A 290 6.75 17.78 -12.66
CA ARG A 290 6.75 17.45 -14.09
C ARG A 290 7.91 18.09 -14.85
N GLU A 291 8.53 19.14 -14.34
CA GLU A 291 9.79 19.67 -14.88
C GLU A 291 10.94 18.71 -14.61
N ILE A 292 11.03 18.18 -13.37
CA ILE A 292 12.03 17.17 -13.00
C ILE A 292 11.85 15.91 -13.85
N PHE A 293 10.61 15.40 -13.98
CA PHE A 293 10.30 14.26 -14.83
C PHE A 293 10.78 14.48 -16.27
N ARG A 294 10.44 15.63 -16.87
CA ARG A 294 10.85 15.97 -18.24
C ARG A 294 12.37 16.07 -18.37
N ASN A 295 13.05 16.61 -17.36
CA ASN A 295 14.51 16.72 -17.36
C ASN A 295 15.17 15.33 -17.37
N ILE A 296 14.73 14.41 -16.50
CA ILE A 296 15.23 13.02 -16.48
C ILE A 296 14.99 12.36 -17.84
N VAL A 297 13.76 12.39 -18.35
CA VAL A 297 13.40 11.77 -19.64
C VAL A 297 14.23 12.33 -20.79
N ASN A 298 14.42 13.65 -20.85
CA ASN A 298 15.22 14.28 -21.92
C ASN A 298 16.69 13.88 -21.81
N LYS A 299 17.24 13.78 -20.61
CA LYS A 299 18.62 13.33 -20.38
C LYS A 299 18.80 11.86 -20.74
N CYS A 300 17.86 10.99 -20.39
CA CYS A 300 17.90 9.58 -20.81
C CYS A 300 17.89 9.46 -22.34
N LYS A 301 16.96 10.15 -23.02
CA LYS A 301 16.90 10.13 -24.50
C LYS A 301 18.15 10.67 -25.18
N ALA A 302 18.76 11.72 -24.61
CA ALA A 302 19.95 12.35 -25.19
C ALA A 302 21.23 11.52 -25.03
N ASN A 303 21.25 10.55 -24.10
CA ASN A 303 22.44 9.75 -23.77
C ASN A 303 22.18 8.25 -23.93
N ASP A 304 21.10 7.86 -24.63
CA ASP A 304 20.73 6.46 -24.86
C ASP A 304 20.63 5.63 -23.56
N LEU A 305 19.95 6.18 -22.54
CA LEU A 305 19.80 5.54 -21.23
C LEU A 305 18.39 4.97 -21.03
N LEU A 306 18.34 3.94 -20.20
CA LEU A 306 17.10 3.31 -19.78
C LEU A 306 16.24 4.21 -18.88
N MET A 307 14.93 4.02 -18.98
CA MET A 307 13.89 4.59 -18.14
C MET A 307 13.04 3.45 -17.61
N VAL A 308 13.06 3.25 -16.29
CA VAL A 308 12.32 2.19 -15.63
C VAL A 308 11.39 2.73 -14.55
N GLY A 309 10.41 1.94 -14.15
CA GLY A 309 9.58 2.14 -12.96
C GLY A 309 9.94 1.14 -11.88
N ALA A 310 9.83 1.54 -10.63
CA ALA A 310 10.22 0.74 -9.48
C ALA A 310 9.09 0.60 -8.47
N CYS A 311 8.72 -0.64 -8.13
CA CYS A 311 7.79 -0.84 -7.02
C CYS A 311 8.41 -0.39 -5.71
N ASP A 312 9.74 -0.56 -5.59
CA ASP A 312 10.49 -0.20 -4.39
C ASP A 312 9.81 -0.79 -3.13
N TYR A 313 9.47 -2.08 -3.28
CA TYR A 313 8.50 -2.72 -2.42
C TYR A 313 9.19 -3.36 -1.23
N HIS A 314 8.88 -2.81 -0.06
CA HIS A 314 9.45 -3.22 1.22
C HIS A 314 8.57 -4.18 2.01
N GLY A 315 7.43 -4.62 1.47
CA GLY A 315 6.47 -5.45 2.20
C GLY A 315 5.37 -4.69 2.93
N TYR A 316 5.32 -3.36 2.83
CA TYR A 316 4.27 -2.53 3.43
C TYR A 316 2.97 -2.61 2.62
N GLY A 317 2.03 -3.42 3.10
CA GLY A 317 0.70 -3.57 2.51
C GLY A 317 0.70 -4.29 1.17
N SER A 318 -0.48 -4.43 0.57
CA SER A 318 -0.70 -5.33 -0.57
C SER A 318 -0.72 -4.66 -1.94
N ALA A 319 -0.54 -3.34 -1.99
CA ALA A 319 -0.83 -2.56 -3.18
C ALA A 319 0.41 -2.43 -4.08
N CYS A 320 0.20 -2.51 -5.40
CA CYS A 320 1.23 -2.40 -6.43
C CYS A 320 0.81 -1.34 -7.44
N PHE A 321 1.75 -0.47 -7.82
CA PHE A 321 1.45 0.72 -8.62
C PHE A 321 2.22 0.85 -9.91
N THR A 322 3.28 0.08 -10.11
CA THR A 322 4.16 0.29 -11.26
C THR A 322 4.74 -1.03 -11.75
N TRP A 323 4.94 -1.11 -13.06
CA TRP A 323 5.50 -2.28 -13.75
C TRP A 323 6.37 -1.82 -14.91
N ASN A 324 7.41 -2.58 -15.24
CA ASN A 324 8.09 -2.46 -16.53
C ASN A 324 7.57 -3.55 -17.45
N ALA A 325 6.93 -3.16 -18.55
CA ALA A 325 6.54 -4.09 -19.60
C ALA A 325 7.66 -4.21 -20.61
N LEU A 326 8.31 -5.38 -20.66
CA LEU A 326 9.41 -5.67 -21.56
C LEU A 326 8.91 -6.53 -22.72
N HIS A 327 9.23 -6.13 -23.96
CA HIS A 327 8.90 -6.93 -25.15
C HIS A 327 9.96 -8.02 -25.38
N ILE A 328 9.65 -9.24 -24.92
CA ILE A 328 10.46 -10.45 -25.08
C ILE A 328 9.58 -11.55 -25.69
N PRO A 329 9.50 -11.63 -27.04
CA PRO A 329 8.77 -12.69 -27.74
C PRO A 329 9.27 -14.08 -27.34
N GLY A 330 8.36 -15.05 -27.25
CA GLY A 330 8.70 -16.44 -26.92
C GLY A 330 9.10 -16.71 -25.46
N TRP A 331 8.96 -15.73 -24.57
CA TRP A 331 9.29 -15.87 -23.14
C TRP A 331 8.78 -17.17 -22.50
N HIS A 332 7.53 -17.56 -22.79
CA HIS A 332 6.92 -18.75 -22.17
C HIS A 332 7.50 -20.07 -22.71
N GLU A 333 8.12 -20.07 -23.89
CA GLU A 333 8.79 -21.23 -24.49
C GLU A 333 10.26 -21.37 -24.02
N MET A 334 10.84 -20.30 -23.46
CA MET A 334 12.22 -20.31 -22.97
C MET A 334 12.38 -21.11 -21.68
N ASP A 335 13.53 -21.79 -21.58
CA ASP A 335 14.02 -22.31 -20.31
C ASP A 335 14.43 -21.17 -19.36
N GLU A 336 14.78 -21.50 -18.12
CA GLU A 336 15.12 -20.48 -17.13
C GLU A 336 16.36 -19.66 -17.53
N THR A 337 17.36 -20.30 -18.14
CA THR A 337 18.59 -19.63 -18.59
C THR A 337 18.28 -18.61 -19.69
N GLY A 338 17.52 -19.02 -20.71
CA GLY A 338 17.09 -18.14 -21.81
C GLY A 338 16.27 -16.95 -21.32
N LYS A 339 15.39 -17.15 -20.33
CA LYS A 339 14.65 -16.07 -19.66
C LYS A 339 15.57 -15.05 -19.01
N ARG A 340 16.56 -15.52 -18.24
CA ARG A 340 17.51 -14.66 -17.53
C ARG A 340 18.37 -13.86 -18.49
N VAL A 341 18.91 -14.53 -19.51
CA VAL A 341 19.71 -13.91 -20.56
C VAL A 341 18.88 -12.86 -21.30
N SER A 342 17.66 -13.17 -21.73
CA SER A 342 16.82 -12.24 -22.50
C SER A 342 16.51 -10.94 -21.75
N VAL A 343 16.24 -11.00 -20.43
CA VAL A 343 16.03 -9.79 -19.62
C VAL A 343 17.32 -8.99 -19.49
N MET A 344 18.44 -9.65 -19.17
CA MET A 344 19.70 -8.96 -18.96
C MET A 344 20.31 -8.41 -20.26
N ASP A 345 20.10 -9.07 -21.41
CA ASP A 345 20.54 -8.57 -22.72
C ASP A 345 19.78 -7.30 -23.08
N LEU A 346 18.45 -7.31 -22.94
CA LEU A 346 17.60 -6.16 -23.20
C LEU A 346 18.03 -4.95 -22.36
N LEU A 347 18.31 -5.17 -21.06
CA LEU A 347 18.78 -4.11 -20.16
C LEU A 347 20.21 -3.65 -20.52
N ARG A 348 21.16 -4.56 -20.73
CA ARG A 348 22.57 -4.20 -21.04
C ARG A 348 22.73 -3.50 -22.39
N ASN A 349 21.89 -3.84 -23.36
CA ASN A 349 21.92 -3.23 -24.70
C ASN A 349 21.10 -1.94 -24.79
N HIS A 350 20.57 -1.44 -23.67
CA HIS A 350 19.79 -0.22 -23.57
C HIS A 350 18.59 -0.18 -24.54
N GLU A 351 17.89 -1.32 -24.71
CA GLU A 351 16.77 -1.47 -25.66
C GLU A 351 15.48 -0.79 -25.16
N GLN A 352 15.54 0.54 -24.99
CA GLN A 352 14.48 1.37 -24.41
C GLN A 352 13.18 1.33 -25.21
N ASP A 353 13.23 1.12 -26.52
CA ASP A 353 12.07 0.97 -27.39
C ASP A 353 11.22 -0.27 -27.05
N LYS A 354 11.81 -1.24 -26.36
CA LYS A 354 11.14 -2.47 -25.89
C LYS A 354 10.64 -2.37 -24.45
N ILE A 355 10.77 -1.22 -23.79
CA ILE A 355 10.37 -1.01 -22.38
C ILE A 355 9.27 0.04 -22.30
N ASN A 356 8.11 -0.35 -21.73
CA ASN A 356 7.09 0.58 -21.29
C ASN A 356 7.02 0.62 -19.76
N VAL A 357 7.11 1.82 -19.17
CA VAL A 357 6.86 2.01 -17.73
C VAL A 357 5.37 2.21 -17.53
N LEU A 358 4.73 1.31 -16.81
CA LEU A 358 3.29 1.27 -16.60
C LEU A 358 2.94 1.73 -15.19
N LEU A 359 1.94 2.59 -15.05
CA LEU A 359 1.48 3.12 -13.76
C LEU A 359 0.00 2.80 -13.51
N TYR A 360 -0.34 2.42 -12.29
CA TYR A 360 -1.72 2.24 -11.85
C TYR A 360 -2.35 3.60 -11.52
N ARG A 361 -3.52 3.90 -12.11
CA ARG A 361 -4.26 5.14 -11.83
C ARG A 361 -5.68 4.88 -11.36
N ASP A 362 -5.98 5.33 -10.13
CA ASP A 362 -7.34 5.38 -9.57
C ASP A 362 -7.81 6.78 -9.17
N ARG A 363 -6.98 7.80 -9.42
CA ARG A 363 -7.28 9.20 -9.10
C ARG A 363 -6.60 10.15 -10.06
N MET A 364 -7.10 11.37 -10.11
CA MET A 364 -6.41 12.47 -10.79
C MET A 364 -5.15 12.88 -10.01
N LEU A 365 -4.11 13.27 -10.76
CA LEU A 365 -2.90 13.86 -10.20
C LEU A 365 -3.27 15.15 -9.45
N THR A 366 -2.85 15.25 -8.20
CA THR A 366 -3.07 16.45 -7.37
C THR A 366 -1.76 16.86 -6.73
N ASN A 367 -1.40 18.15 -6.83
CA ASN A 367 -0.23 18.70 -6.14
C ASN A 367 -0.30 18.38 -4.66
N ARG A 368 0.84 18.11 -3.99
CA ARG A 368 0.95 17.68 -2.57
C ARG A 368 0.44 18.70 -1.52
N SER A 369 -0.25 19.78 -1.91
CA SER A 369 -0.74 20.82 -1.00
C SER A 369 -1.99 20.42 -0.19
N HIS A 370 -2.21 21.14 0.93
CA HIS A 370 -3.40 21.15 1.79
C HIS A 370 -3.92 19.79 2.32
N ILE A 371 -3.04 19.02 2.98
CA ILE A 371 -3.36 17.70 3.59
C ILE A 371 -4.62 17.74 4.46
N LEU A 372 -4.85 18.82 5.21
CA LEU A 372 -5.99 18.95 6.13
C LEU A 372 -7.37 18.92 5.46
N LEU A 373 -7.53 19.43 4.23
CA LEU A 373 -8.84 19.43 3.55
C LEU A 373 -9.06 18.21 2.65
N ARG A 374 -8.02 17.39 2.44
CA ARG A 374 -8.06 16.25 1.53
C ARG A 374 -9.05 15.15 1.89
N PRO A 375 -9.32 14.80 3.16
CA PRO A 375 -10.18 13.66 3.45
C PRO A 375 -11.56 13.72 2.78
N VAL A 376 -12.14 14.92 2.63
CA VAL A 376 -13.42 15.11 1.92
C VAL A 376 -13.27 14.81 0.41
N CYS A 377 -12.24 15.37 -0.22
CA CYS A 377 -11.94 15.14 -1.63
C CYS A 377 -11.62 13.66 -1.91
N GLU A 378 -10.96 12.98 -0.98
CA GLU A 378 -10.62 11.56 -1.12
C GLU A 378 -11.82 10.64 -1.03
N VAL A 379 -12.82 10.95 -0.20
CA VAL A 379 -14.09 10.22 -0.19
C VAL A 379 -14.79 10.32 -1.54
N VAL A 380 -14.86 11.53 -2.12
CA VAL A 380 -15.45 11.73 -3.44
C VAL A 380 -14.61 11.02 -4.51
N GLY A 381 -13.29 11.18 -4.48
CA GLY A 381 -12.36 10.53 -5.42
C GLY A 381 -12.47 9.00 -5.38
N TYR A 382 -12.59 8.42 -4.19
CA TYR A 382 -12.84 6.99 -4.01
C TYR A 382 -14.13 6.56 -4.70
N PHE A 383 -15.26 7.24 -4.46
CA PHE A 383 -16.53 6.87 -5.09
C PHE A 383 -16.52 7.08 -6.62
N ARG A 384 -15.79 8.08 -7.12
CA ARG A 384 -15.57 8.26 -8.58
C ARG A 384 -14.85 7.06 -9.20
N SER A 385 -13.95 6.41 -8.46
CA SER A 385 -13.16 5.28 -8.95
C SER A 385 -13.93 3.95 -9.04
N LEU A 386 -15.12 3.85 -8.44
CA LEU A 386 -15.85 2.59 -8.36
C LEU A 386 -16.48 2.18 -9.69
N ASN A 387 -16.36 0.90 -10.02
CA ASN A 387 -17.14 0.31 -11.10
C ASN A 387 -18.59 0.01 -10.65
N ARG A 388 -19.45 -0.35 -11.61
CA ARG A 388 -20.88 -0.59 -11.37
C ARG A 388 -21.15 -1.72 -10.35
N LEU A 389 -20.33 -2.77 -10.34
CA LEU A 389 -20.49 -3.89 -9.41
C LEU A 389 -20.07 -3.50 -7.98
N GLN A 390 -19.03 -2.68 -7.85
CA GLN A 390 -18.61 -2.11 -6.57
C GLN A 390 -19.67 -1.15 -5.99
N ILE A 391 -20.29 -0.32 -6.83
CA ILE A 391 -21.43 0.52 -6.44
C ILE A 391 -22.61 -0.34 -5.96
N LEU A 392 -22.95 -1.40 -6.71
CA LEU A 392 -24.01 -2.33 -6.33
C LEU A 392 -23.70 -3.00 -4.98
N SER A 393 -22.45 -3.44 -4.77
CA SER A 393 -22.00 -4.01 -3.50
C SER A 393 -22.23 -3.05 -2.32
N TRP A 394 -21.84 -1.78 -2.46
CA TRP A 394 -22.13 -0.75 -1.45
C TRP A 394 -23.62 -0.66 -1.12
N ILE A 395 -24.49 -0.63 -2.13
CA ILE A 395 -25.94 -0.56 -1.94
C ILE A 395 -26.45 -1.80 -1.20
N LEU A 396 -26.01 -3.00 -1.60
CA LEU A 396 -26.41 -4.26 -0.97
C LEU A 396 -26.00 -4.31 0.51
N TRP A 397 -24.80 -3.84 0.86
CA TRP A 397 -24.36 -3.76 2.25
C TRP A 397 -25.17 -2.75 3.07
N ILE A 398 -25.50 -1.59 2.51
CA ILE A 398 -26.36 -0.59 3.18
C ILE A 398 -27.73 -1.21 3.49
N LEU A 399 -28.32 -1.93 2.54
CA LEU A 399 -29.59 -2.64 2.72
C LEU A 399 -29.47 -3.77 3.74
N LEU A 400 -28.40 -4.56 3.70
CA LEU A 400 -28.14 -5.66 4.61
C LEU A 400 -28.01 -5.17 6.06
N PHE A 401 -27.14 -4.19 6.34
CA PHE A 401 -26.98 -3.63 7.68
C PHE A 401 -28.27 -3.04 8.23
N ARG A 402 -29.06 -2.41 7.36
CA ARG A 402 -30.36 -1.90 7.73
C ARG A 402 -31.34 -3.02 8.09
N SER A 403 -31.44 -4.07 7.27
CA SER A 403 -32.30 -5.23 7.52
C SER A 403 -31.93 -5.93 8.81
N ILE A 404 -30.63 -6.14 9.06
CA ILE A 404 -30.10 -6.67 10.32
C ILE A 404 -30.52 -5.76 11.49
N ARG A 405 -30.34 -4.44 11.38
CA ARG A 405 -30.72 -3.49 12.43
C ARG A 405 -32.22 -3.52 12.73
N ILE A 406 -33.07 -3.64 11.71
CA ILE A 406 -34.54 -3.75 11.88
C ILE A 406 -34.88 -5.07 12.59
N LEU A 407 -34.26 -6.18 12.17
CA LEU A 407 -34.48 -7.50 12.76
C LEU A 407 -34.07 -7.54 14.25
N LEU A 408 -32.90 -6.99 14.58
CA LEU A 408 -32.39 -6.91 15.96
C LEU A 408 -33.30 -6.05 16.85
N LYS A 409 -33.81 -4.92 16.33
CA LYS A 409 -34.79 -4.09 17.05
C LYS A 409 -36.11 -4.82 17.30
N LYS A 410 -36.65 -5.51 16.28
CA LYS A 410 -37.90 -6.28 16.41
C LYS A 410 -37.80 -7.37 17.46
N ARG A 411 -36.66 -8.06 17.54
CA ARG A 411 -36.46 -9.17 18.49
C ARG A 411 -36.26 -8.72 19.94
N ARG A 412 -36.20 -7.41 20.26
CA ARG A 412 -35.84 -6.83 21.59
C ARG A 412 -34.57 -7.40 22.25
N LYS A 413 -33.86 -8.32 21.59
CA LYS A 413 -32.71 -9.08 22.13
C LYS A 413 -31.42 -8.25 22.20
N PHE A 414 -31.33 -7.11 21.52
CA PHE A 414 -30.07 -6.40 21.40
C PHE A 414 -30.25 -4.88 21.33
N ASN A 415 -30.10 -4.21 22.47
CA ASN A 415 -29.78 -2.79 22.52
C ASN A 415 -28.45 -2.65 23.29
N PRO A 416 -27.31 -2.96 22.65
CA PRO A 416 -26.03 -2.99 23.35
C PRO A 416 -25.71 -1.58 23.85
N ASN A 417 -25.27 -1.47 25.10
CA ASN A 417 -24.70 -0.23 25.61
C ASN A 417 -23.61 0.23 24.61
N PRO A 418 -23.73 1.41 23.97
CA PRO A 418 -22.77 1.85 22.95
C PRO A 418 -21.33 1.83 23.46
N LEU A 419 -21.10 2.18 24.73
CA LEU A 419 -19.78 2.16 25.34
C LEU A 419 -19.21 0.74 25.44
N ARG A 420 -20.07 -0.25 25.71
CA ARG A 420 -19.68 -1.68 25.73
C ARG A 420 -19.26 -2.16 24.34
N ALA A 421 -19.98 -1.75 23.30
CA ALA A 421 -19.64 -2.10 21.93
C ALA A 421 -18.28 -1.52 21.51
N TRP A 422 -18.00 -0.25 21.87
CA TRP A 422 -16.68 0.36 21.67
C TRP A 422 -15.58 -0.39 22.44
N GLY A 423 -15.82 -0.75 23.70
CA GLY A 423 -14.87 -1.54 24.49
C GLY A 423 -14.58 -2.91 23.89
N ILE A 424 -15.59 -3.63 23.39
CA ILE A 424 -15.41 -4.93 22.72
C ILE A 424 -14.59 -4.77 21.43
N ALA A 425 -14.89 -3.75 20.62
CA ALA A 425 -14.12 -3.47 19.41
C ALA A 425 -12.65 -3.14 19.75
N GLY A 426 -12.43 -2.26 20.74
CA GLY A 426 -11.10 -1.93 21.24
C GLY A 426 -10.34 -3.15 21.75
N PHE A 427 -11.01 -4.08 22.44
CA PHE A 427 -10.41 -5.32 22.94
C PHE A 427 -9.87 -6.19 21.80
N PHE A 428 -10.67 -6.46 20.77
CA PHE A 428 -10.21 -7.27 19.64
C PHE A 428 -9.12 -6.57 18.82
N SER A 429 -9.19 -5.24 18.68
CA SER A 429 -8.13 -4.46 18.06
C SER A 429 -6.82 -4.52 18.85
N ALA A 430 -6.88 -4.39 20.17
CA ALA A 430 -5.72 -4.49 21.04
C ALA A 430 -5.10 -5.90 21.02
N LEU A 431 -5.94 -6.94 20.99
CA LEU A 431 -5.49 -8.32 20.81
C LEU A 431 -4.74 -8.51 19.49
N PHE A 432 -5.27 -7.94 18.41
CA PHE A 432 -4.62 -7.98 17.10
C PHE A 432 -3.27 -7.27 17.11
N VAL A 433 -3.18 -6.07 17.71
CA VAL A 433 -1.91 -5.33 17.87
C VAL A 433 -0.87 -6.17 18.63
N ALA A 434 -1.25 -6.77 19.77
CA ALA A 434 -0.36 -7.65 20.53
C ALA A 434 0.08 -8.89 19.72
N SER A 435 -0.82 -9.45 18.91
CA SER A 435 -0.54 -10.61 18.06
C SER A 435 0.47 -10.29 16.95
N ILE A 436 0.39 -9.08 16.36
CA ILE A 436 1.42 -8.61 15.43
C ILE A 436 2.77 -8.46 16.13
N GLY A 437 2.80 -7.87 17.34
CA GLY A 437 4.02 -7.79 18.14
C GLY A 437 4.67 -9.16 18.39
N PHE A 438 3.87 -10.16 18.76
CA PHE A 438 4.33 -11.53 18.92
C PHE A 438 4.85 -12.16 17.61
N TYR A 439 4.13 -11.94 16.49
CA TYR A 439 4.57 -12.41 15.18
C TYR A 439 5.94 -11.82 14.81
N LEU A 440 6.13 -10.50 14.96
CA LEU A 440 7.42 -9.86 14.68
C LEU A 440 8.53 -10.41 15.57
N HIS A 441 8.25 -10.60 16.86
CA HIS A 441 9.22 -11.19 17.80
C HIS A 441 9.69 -12.58 17.33
N SER A 442 8.78 -13.39 16.80
CA SER A 442 9.11 -14.73 16.28
C SER A 442 10.08 -14.73 15.08
N GLN A 443 10.24 -13.59 14.41
CA GLN A 443 11.12 -13.42 13.25
C GLN A 443 12.49 -12.81 13.61
N VAL A 444 12.71 -12.39 14.86
CA VAL A 444 13.92 -11.63 15.24
C VAL A 444 15.19 -12.45 15.09
N GLN A 445 15.21 -13.67 15.61
CA GLN A 445 16.44 -14.50 15.66
C GLN A 445 17.14 -14.67 14.29
N PRO A 446 16.45 -15.06 13.20
CA PRO A 446 17.10 -15.20 11.90
C PRO A 446 17.50 -13.87 11.22
N LEU A 447 17.13 -12.72 11.78
CA LEU A 447 17.33 -11.39 11.18
C LEU A 447 18.31 -10.50 11.95
N ILE A 448 18.94 -11.02 13.02
CA ILE A 448 19.98 -10.32 13.77
C ILE A 448 21.12 -9.95 12.81
N GLY A 449 21.51 -8.67 12.84
CA GLY A 449 22.56 -8.12 11.97
C GLY A 449 22.08 -7.65 10.59
N TYR A 450 20.81 -7.89 10.25
CA TYR A 450 20.21 -7.43 8.99
C TYR A 450 19.15 -6.35 9.21
N ASN A 451 18.19 -6.61 10.11
CA ASN A 451 17.00 -5.77 10.24
C ASN A 451 16.54 -5.65 11.70
N GLU A 452 16.64 -4.43 12.23
CA GLU A 452 16.32 -4.13 13.63
C GLU A 452 14.82 -3.84 13.84
N ILE A 453 14.07 -3.52 12.77
CA ILE A 453 12.64 -3.18 12.82
C ILE A 453 11.84 -4.31 13.49
N PHE A 454 12.16 -5.57 13.21
CA PHE A 454 11.48 -6.70 13.84
C PHE A 454 11.63 -6.70 15.35
N ALA A 455 12.84 -6.39 15.87
CA ALA A 455 13.08 -6.34 17.31
C ALA A 455 12.38 -5.11 17.94
N GLU A 456 12.59 -3.92 17.38
CA GLU A 456 12.05 -2.66 17.90
C GLU A 456 10.51 -2.63 17.90
N GLN A 457 9.90 -3.01 16.77
CA GLN A 457 8.45 -2.93 16.59
C GLN A 457 7.74 -4.08 17.32
N SER A 458 8.39 -5.24 17.50
CA SER A 458 7.81 -6.33 18.28
C SER A 458 7.50 -5.92 19.72
N GLY A 459 8.46 -5.29 20.40
CA GLY A 459 8.28 -4.80 21.77
C GLY A 459 7.21 -3.70 21.83
N THR A 460 7.28 -2.75 20.90
CA THR A 460 6.32 -1.64 20.82
C THR A 460 4.88 -2.14 20.68
N PHE A 461 4.60 -3.05 19.75
CA PHE A 461 3.24 -3.56 19.54
C PHE A 461 2.77 -4.53 20.61
N LEU A 462 3.67 -5.35 21.17
CA LEU A 462 3.31 -6.28 22.24
C LEU A 462 2.87 -5.52 23.50
N TRP A 463 3.70 -4.59 23.99
CA TRP A 463 3.40 -3.87 25.23
C TRP A 463 2.25 -2.87 25.07
N SER A 464 2.17 -2.15 23.95
CA SER A 464 1.04 -1.26 23.68
C SER A 464 -0.27 -2.04 23.53
N GLY A 465 -0.26 -3.18 22.83
CA GLY A 465 -1.40 -4.08 22.69
C GLY A 465 -1.91 -4.60 24.03
N LEU A 466 -1.01 -5.05 24.92
CA LEU A 466 -1.37 -5.47 26.28
C LEU A 466 -1.96 -4.33 27.12
N GLY A 467 -1.37 -3.13 27.04
CA GLY A 467 -1.93 -1.93 27.69
C GLY A 467 -3.33 -1.58 27.18
N PHE A 468 -3.53 -1.60 25.86
CA PHE A 468 -4.83 -1.36 25.23
C PHE A 468 -5.87 -2.43 25.58
N LEU A 469 -5.45 -3.69 25.75
CA LEU A 469 -6.32 -4.78 26.21
C LEU A 469 -6.86 -4.51 27.62
N LEU A 470 -6.01 -4.06 28.54
CA LEU A 470 -6.42 -3.68 29.90
C LEU A 470 -7.42 -2.52 29.87
N ILE A 471 -7.11 -1.45 29.14
CA ILE A 471 -7.99 -0.28 28.99
C ILE A 471 -9.37 -0.70 28.45
N SER A 472 -9.38 -1.46 27.35
CA SER A 472 -10.61 -1.91 26.70
C SER A 472 -11.44 -2.82 27.62
N SER A 473 -10.78 -3.70 28.38
CA SER A 473 -11.43 -4.57 29.38
C SER A 473 -12.10 -3.78 30.51
N VAL A 474 -11.44 -2.71 31.00
CA VAL A 474 -12.02 -1.81 32.00
C VAL A 474 -13.27 -1.11 31.46
N VAL A 475 -13.24 -0.65 30.20
CA VAL A 475 -14.41 -0.03 29.54
C VAL A 475 -15.57 -1.02 29.44
N ILE A 476 -15.31 -2.27 29.03
CA ILE A 476 -16.32 -3.33 28.97
C ILE A 476 -16.90 -3.59 30.36
N PHE A 477 -16.07 -3.71 31.39
CA PHE A 477 -16.51 -4.00 32.75
C PHE A 477 -17.36 -2.86 33.34
N LYS A 478 -16.90 -1.61 33.25
CA LYS A 478 -17.63 -0.44 33.75
C LYS A 478 -18.98 -0.25 33.05
N SER A 479 -19.07 -0.61 31.77
CA SER A 479 -20.32 -0.52 31.01
C SER A 479 -21.43 -1.49 31.47
N LYS A 480 -21.10 -2.56 32.22
CA LYS A 480 -22.08 -3.49 32.82
C LYS A 480 -22.77 -2.89 34.04
N ARG A 481 -22.07 -2.09 34.86
CA ARG A 481 -22.60 -1.55 36.13
C ARG A 481 -23.69 -0.48 35.97
N VAL A 482 -23.90 0.06 34.77
CA VAL A 482 -24.89 1.13 34.51
C VAL A 482 -26.32 0.60 34.29
N ILE A 483 -26.51 -0.72 34.23
CA ILE A 483 -27.83 -1.36 33.97
C ILE A 483 -28.49 -1.89 35.28
N GLY A 484 -27.80 -1.80 36.42
CA GLY A 484 -28.34 -2.13 37.73
C GLY A 484 -28.54 -0.89 38.57
N ASN A 485 -29.66 -0.20 38.35
CA ASN A 485 -30.37 0.67 39.31
C ASN A 485 -31.80 0.83 38.82
#